data_AF-A0A838RVM8-F1
#
_entry.id   AF-A0A838RVM8-F1
#
_cell.length_a   1.000
_cell.length_b   1.000
_cell.length_c   1.000
_cell.angle_alpha   90.00
_cell.angle_beta   90.00
_cell.angle_gamma   90.00
#
_symmetry.space_group_name_H-M   'P 1'
#
loop_
_entity.id
_entity.type
_entity.pdbx_description
1 polymer ?
#
loop_
_entity_poly.entity_id
_entity_poly.type
_entity_poly.pdbx_seq_one_letter_code
_entity_poly.pdbx_strand_id
1 'polypeptide(L)'
;MCEKSPPPPSEAQATPSAPAKDKHDFLVALLKESRYGLIDFMFKQAAVLTLLIGWVVSSDKARDFIAGANIVQTIGACVVSLYSLLFVFWAWTYRQRSQSAYAHLLALGYMPKDFYATLHVTKRLAVSLVAIHATGCAVLIAFLYQIK
;
A
#
# COMPACT_ATOMS: atom_id res chain seq x y z
N MET A 1 -27.97 13.77 60.86
CA MET A 1 -26.83 14.01 59.94
C MET A 1 -26.11 12.69 59.79
N CYS A 2 -26.43 11.91 58.74
CA CYS A 2 -25.74 10.65 58.46
C CYS A 2 -24.65 10.91 57.42
N GLU A 3 -23.44 10.57 57.80
CA GLU A 3 -22.20 10.68 57.05
C GLU A 3 -22.31 9.83 55.78
N LYS A 4 -22.18 10.48 54.62
CA LYS A 4 -22.28 9.86 53.30
C LYS A 4 -20.97 9.11 53.05
N SER A 5 -20.98 7.78 53.11
CA SER A 5 -19.83 6.95 52.75
C SER A 5 -19.32 7.31 51.35
N PRO A 6 -17.99 7.36 51.14
CA PRO A 6 -17.42 7.60 49.83
C PRO A 6 -17.76 6.43 48.88
N PRO A 7 -18.03 6.70 47.60
CA PRO A 7 -18.26 5.64 46.62
C PRO A 7 -17.00 4.77 46.46
N PRO A 8 -17.15 3.47 46.14
CA PRO A 8 -16.01 2.62 45.86
C PRO A 8 -15.21 3.22 44.69
N PRO A 9 -13.86 3.15 44.72
CA PRO A 9 -13.05 3.61 43.61
C PRO A 9 -13.48 2.86 42.35
N SER A 10 -14.13 3.61 41.46
CA SER A 10 -14.38 3.28 40.06
C SER A 10 -13.14 2.61 39.49
N GLU A 11 -13.35 1.44 38.87
CA GLU A 11 -12.38 0.68 38.09
C GLU A 11 -11.26 1.58 37.58
N ALA A 12 -10.11 1.48 38.26
CA ALA A 12 -8.89 2.09 37.81
C ALA A 12 -8.64 1.51 36.41
N GLN A 13 -8.90 2.31 35.37
CA GLN A 13 -8.28 2.12 34.08
C GLN A 13 -6.79 2.09 34.37
N ALA A 14 -6.22 0.89 34.41
CA ALA A 14 -4.81 0.67 34.68
C ALA A 14 -4.05 1.53 33.67
N THR A 15 -3.54 2.66 34.12
CA THR A 15 -2.68 3.52 33.30
C THR A 15 -1.55 2.63 32.83
N PRO A 16 -1.43 2.41 31.52
CA PRO A 16 -0.47 1.47 31.02
C PRO A 16 0.93 1.93 31.39
N SER A 17 1.79 1.00 31.80
CA SER A 17 3.20 1.31 32.07
C SER A 17 3.83 1.94 30.82
N ALA A 18 4.67 2.96 31.02
CA ALA A 18 5.38 3.67 29.93
C ALA A 18 5.88 2.76 28.78
N PRO A 19 6.55 1.61 29.02
CA PRO A 19 7.01 0.73 27.95
C PRO A 19 5.90 0.09 27.11
N ALA A 20 4.72 -0.14 27.68
CA ALA A 20 3.59 -0.70 26.94
C ALA A 20 2.94 0.36 26.03
N LYS A 21 2.93 1.62 26.47
CA LYS A 21 2.49 2.77 25.65
C LYS A 21 3.44 3.01 24.48
N ASP A 22 4.75 3.00 24.72
CA ASP A 22 5.76 3.19 23.66
C ASP A 22 5.65 2.10 22.57
N LYS A 23 5.42 0.85 22.98
CA LYS A 23 5.20 -0.26 22.05
C LYS A 23 3.90 -0.11 21.24
N HIS A 24 2.83 0.37 21.86
CA HIS A 24 1.58 0.68 21.18
C HIS A 24 1.76 1.78 20.15
N ASP A 25 2.36 2.91 20.53
CA ASP A 25 2.60 4.06 19.66
C ASP A 25 3.46 3.67 18.45
N PHE A 26 4.50 2.85 18.68
CA PHE A 26 5.34 2.30 17.62
C PHE A 26 4.53 1.44 16.62
N LEU A 27 3.70 0.52 17.09
CA LEU A 27 2.91 -0.35 16.21
C LEU A 27 1.84 0.44 15.43
N VAL A 28 1.27 1.48 16.03
CA VAL A 28 0.32 2.39 15.36
C VAL A 28 1.03 3.19 14.28
N ALA A 29 2.23 3.70 14.56
CA ALA A 29 3.06 4.36 13.57
C ALA A 29 3.37 3.42 12.40
N LEU A 30 3.75 2.16 12.67
CA LEU A 30 4.04 1.16 11.65
C LEU A 30 2.83 0.81 10.77
N LEU A 31 1.62 0.78 11.35
CA LEU A 31 0.36 0.61 10.60
C LEU A 31 0.12 1.76 9.63
N LYS A 32 0.23 3.00 10.13
CA LYS A 32 0.08 4.22 9.34
C LYS A 32 1.11 4.27 8.22
N GLU A 33 2.38 4.05 8.56
CA GLU A 33 3.49 4.02 7.62
C GLU A 33 3.28 2.96 6.53
N SER A 34 2.83 1.76 6.89
CA SER A 34 2.56 0.70 5.92
C SER A 34 1.45 1.10 4.93
N ARG A 35 0.39 1.75 5.42
CA ARG A 35 -0.73 2.19 4.57
C ARG A 35 -0.36 3.40 3.71
N TYR A 36 0.15 4.46 4.32
CA TYR A 36 0.53 5.68 3.59
C TYR A 36 1.70 5.42 2.65
N GLY A 37 2.66 4.59 3.06
CA GLY A 37 3.76 4.15 2.21
C GLY A 37 3.28 3.38 0.98
N LEU A 38 2.29 2.49 1.12
CA LEU A 38 1.71 1.80 -0.04
C LEU A 38 1.00 2.78 -1.01
N ILE A 39 0.28 3.76 -0.48
CA ILE A 39 -0.43 4.78 -1.29
C ILE A 39 0.57 5.69 -2.01
N ASP A 40 1.55 6.22 -1.30
CA ASP A 40 2.62 7.05 -1.87
C ASP A 40 3.42 6.29 -2.93
N PHE A 41 3.74 5.02 -2.66
CA PHE A 41 4.37 4.13 -3.63
C PHE A 41 3.52 3.98 -4.89
N MET A 42 2.20 3.77 -4.76
CA MET A 42 1.30 3.72 -5.91
C MET A 42 1.33 5.01 -6.73
N PHE A 43 1.30 6.19 -6.10
CA PHE A 43 1.37 7.46 -6.82
C PHE A 43 2.67 7.61 -7.60
N LYS A 44 3.81 7.24 -7.01
CA LYS A 44 5.11 7.23 -7.70
C LYS A 44 5.09 6.32 -8.91
N GLN A 45 4.55 5.10 -8.78
CA GLN A 45 4.46 4.17 -9.91
C GLN A 45 3.48 4.66 -10.99
N ALA A 46 2.35 5.24 -10.59
CA ALA A 46 1.40 5.82 -11.54
C ALA A 46 2.01 6.99 -12.33
N ALA A 47 2.82 7.84 -11.68
CA ALA A 47 3.52 8.93 -12.33
C ALA A 47 4.53 8.41 -13.36
N VAL A 48 5.35 7.42 -13.00
CA VAL A 48 6.31 6.78 -13.92
C VAL A 48 5.59 6.17 -15.12
N LEU A 49 4.52 5.41 -14.88
CA LEU A 49 3.75 4.79 -15.96
C LEU A 49 3.10 5.82 -16.89
N THR A 50 2.53 6.90 -16.33
CA THR A 50 1.92 7.99 -17.11
C THR A 50 2.96 8.70 -17.97
N LEU A 51 4.16 8.95 -17.42
CA LEU A 51 5.26 9.55 -18.18
C LEU A 51 5.72 8.64 -19.32
N LEU A 52 5.84 7.33 -19.08
CA LEU A 52 6.20 6.38 -20.13
C LEU A 52 5.15 6.32 -21.23
N ILE A 53 3.87 6.21 -20.87
CA ILE A 53 2.76 6.24 -21.85
C ILE A 53 2.79 7.56 -22.64
N GLY A 54 2.86 8.69 -21.93
CA GLY A 54 2.89 10.02 -22.54
C GLY A 54 4.09 10.21 -23.48
N TRP A 55 5.26 9.69 -23.12
CA TRP A 55 6.45 9.71 -23.96
C TRP A 55 6.25 8.92 -25.26
N VAL A 56 5.77 7.68 -25.18
CA VAL A 56 5.54 6.85 -26.38
C VAL A 56 4.41 7.44 -27.25
N VAL A 57 3.38 8.03 -26.64
CA VAL A 57 2.26 8.66 -27.34
C VAL A 57 2.64 10.01 -27.98
N SER A 58 3.60 10.74 -27.42
CA SER A 58 3.98 12.07 -27.96
C SER A 58 5.15 12.03 -28.93
N SER A 59 6.02 11.01 -28.85
CA SER A 59 7.27 10.98 -29.63
C SER A 59 7.17 10.03 -30.83
N ASP A 60 7.19 10.59 -32.06
CA ASP A 60 7.29 9.82 -33.30
C ASP A 60 8.55 8.95 -33.32
N LYS A 61 9.71 9.52 -32.90
CA LYS A 61 10.96 8.77 -32.81
C LYS A 61 10.89 7.56 -31.88
N ALA A 62 10.18 7.67 -30.76
CA ALA A 62 10.00 6.55 -29.84
C ALA A 62 9.14 5.45 -30.50
N ARG A 63 8.07 5.83 -31.20
CA ARG A 63 7.25 4.89 -31.96
C ARG A 63 8.05 4.20 -33.05
N ASP A 64 8.79 4.96 -33.86
CA ASP A 64 9.62 4.42 -34.94
C ASP A 64 10.67 3.43 -34.41
N PHE A 65 11.30 3.76 -33.26
CA PHE A 65 12.25 2.86 -32.61
C PHE A 65 11.58 1.55 -32.14
N ILE A 66 10.38 1.64 -31.57
CA ILE A 66 9.62 0.48 -31.10
C ILE A 66 9.10 -0.36 -32.28
N ALA A 67 8.62 0.28 -33.35
CA ALA A 67 8.17 -0.38 -34.58
C ALA A 67 9.32 -1.04 -35.34
N GLY A 68 10.52 -0.46 -35.26
CA GLY A 68 11.68 -0.88 -36.05
C GLY A 68 12.14 -2.32 -35.85
N ALA A 69 11.80 -2.94 -34.71
CA ALA A 69 12.04 -4.37 -34.52
C ALA A 69 11.10 -5.02 -33.48
N ASN A 70 10.48 -6.14 -33.85
CA ASN A 70 9.60 -6.95 -32.97
C ASN A 70 10.29 -7.36 -31.64
N ILE A 71 11.62 -7.47 -31.64
CA ILE A 71 12.39 -7.77 -30.43
C ILE A 71 12.29 -6.64 -29.40
N VAL A 72 12.25 -5.38 -29.82
CA VAL A 72 12.14 -4.22 -28.93
C VAL A 72 10.77 -4.21 -28.25
N GLN A 73 9.70 -4.50 -29.00
CA GLN A 73 8.35 -4.64 -28.44
C GLN A 73 8.27 -5.75 -27.40
N THR A 74 8.87 -6.91 -27.70
CA THR A 74 8.89 -8.06 -26.80
C THR A 74 9.67 -7.78 -25.53
N ILE A 75 10.86 -7.18 -25.65
CA ILE A 75 11.66 -6.77 -24.47
C ILE A 75 10.89 -5.74 -23.64
N GLY A 76 10.29 -4.73 -24.28
CA GLY A 76 9.46 -3.73 -23.60
C GLY A 76 8.30 -4.36 -22.83
N ALA A 77 7.57 -5.29 -23.45
CA ALA A 77 6.49 -6.03 -22.80
C ALA A 77 6.98 -6.87 -21.61
N CYS A 78 8.13 -7.54 -21.73
CA CYS A 78 8.75 -8.28 -20.63
C CYS A 78 9.13 -7.36 -19.47
N VAL A 79 9.72 -6.19 -19.75
CA VAL A 79 10.10 -5.21 -18.72
C VAL A 79 8.87 -4.68 -17.99
N VAL A 80 7.81 -4.30 -18.72
CA VAL A 80 6.55 -3.81 -18.11
C VAL A 80 5.87 -4.92 -17.30
N SER A 81 5.93 -6.17 -17.76
CA SER A 81 5.40 -7.32 -17.01
C SER A 81 6.17 -7.55 -15.71
N LEU A 82 7.50 -7.54 -15.76
CA LEU A 82 8.35 -7.67 -14.57
C LEU A 82 8.09 -6.52 -13.59
N TYR A 83 7.94 -5.30 -14.09
CA TYR A 83 7.59 -4.13 -13.31
C TYR A 83 6.25 -4.31 -12.56
N SER A 84 5.22 -4.83 -13.24
CA SER A 84 3.93 -5.14 -12.61
C SER A 84 4.06 -6.22 -11.52
N LEU A 85 4.84 -7.28 -11.77
CA LEU A 85 5.08 -8.35 -10.78
C LEU A 85 5.81 -7.83 -9.54
N LEU A 86 6.80 -6.94 -9.72
CA LEU A 86 7.47 -6.28 -8.60
C LEU A 86 6.47 -5.47 -7.77
N PHE A 87 5.57 -4.72 -8.40
CA PHE A 87 4.53 -3.99 -7.68
C PHE A 87 3.64 -4.91 -6.82
N VAL A 88 3.24 -6.06 -7.36
CA VAL A 88 2.48 -7.08 -6.61
C VAL A 88 3.26 -7.56 -5.39
N PHE A 89 4.55 -7.87 -5.55
CA PHE A 89 5.42 -8.29 -4.46
C PHE A 89 5.55 -7.22 -3.36
N TRP A 90 5.70 -5.95 -3.75
CA TRP A 90 5.75 -4.83 -2.79
C TRP A 90 4.41 -4.65 -2.07
N ALA A 91 3.29 -4.63 -2.79
CA ALA A 91 1.96 -4.52 -2.20
C ALA A 91 1.67 -5.66 -1.21
N TRP A 92 2.11 -6.88 -1.52
CA TRP A 92 2.05 -8.01 -0.61
C TRP A 92 2.88 -7.78 0.65
N THR A 93 4.11 -7.30 0.51
CA THR A 93 5.01 -7.02 1.63
C THR A 93 4.45 -5.96 2.58
N TYR A 94 3.93 -4.85 2.04
CA TYR A 94 3.23 -3.82 2.84
C TYR A 94 2.03 -4.38 3.59
N ARG A 95 1.24 -5.24 2.92
CA ARG A 95 0.12 -5.92 3.55
C ARG A 95 0.56 -6.85 4.68
N GLN A 96 1.58 -7.67 4.48
CA GLN A 96 2.07 -8.61 5.49
C GLN A 96 2.61 -7.87 6.72
N ARG A 97 3.38 -6.79 6.53
CA ARG A 97 3.86 -5.93 7.61
C ARG A 97 2.70 -5.30 8.39
N SER A 98 1.71 -4.76 7.68
CA SER A 98 0.51 -4.17 8.27
C SER A 98 -0.31 -5.19 9.07
N GLN A 99 -0.47 -6.41 8.56
CA GLN A 99 -1.19 -7.49 9.24
C GLN A 99 -0.49 -7.95 10.52
N SER A 100 0.84 -8.08 10.48
CA SER A 100 1.64 -8.43 11.66
C SER A 100 1.50 -7.36 12.76
N ALA A 101 1.65 -6.09 12.41
CA ALA A 101 1.47 -4.98 13.33
C ALA A 101 0.05 -4.91 13.92
N TYR A 102 -0.97 -5.16 13.09
CA TYR A 102 -2.37 -5.21 13.50
C TYR A 102 -2.64 -6.33 14.51
N ALA A 103 -2.11 -7.53 14.28
CA ALA A 103 -2.25 -8.66 15.19
C ALA A 103 -1.61 -8.38 16.55
N HIS A 104 -0.41 -7.78 16.56
CA HIS A 104 0.27 -7.39 17.80
C HIS A 104 -0.49 -6.30 18.58
N LEU A 105 -1.12 -5.36 17.88
CA LEU A 105 -1.95 -4.32 18.50
C LEU A 105 -3.26 -4.84 19.09
N LEU A 106 -3.91 -5.80 18.42
CA LEU A 106 -5.10 -6.45 18.97
C LEU A 106 -4.77 -7.23 20.25
N ALA A 107 -3.61 -7.91 20.28
CA ALA A 107 -3.16 -8.64 21.46
C ALA A 107 -2.85 -7.72 22.66
N LEU A 108 -2.51 -6.45 22.42
CA LEU A 108 -2.24 -5.46 23.47
C LEU A 108 -3.52 -4.95 24.16
N GLY A 109 -4.70 -5.07 23.53
CA GLY A 109 -5.98 -4.73 24.17
C GLY A 109 -6.25 -3.25 24.47
N TYR A 110 -5.40 -2.33 23.98
CA TYR A 110 -5.49 -0.90 24.31
C TYR A 110 -6.71 -0.16 23.73
N MET A 111 -7.18 -0.54 22.55
CA MET A 111 -8.34 0.08 21.90
C MET A 111 -9.20 -0.95 21.17
N PRO A 112 -10.48 -0.62 20.91
CA PRO A 112 -11.37 -1.43 20.09
C PRO A 112 -10.79 -1.67 18.69
N LYS A 113 -10.99 -2.90 18.20
CA LYS A 113 -10.53 -3.35 16.86
C LYS A 113 -10.93 -2.42 15.70
N ASP A 114 -12.05 -1.72 15.85
CA ASP A 114 -12.63 -0.86 14.82
C ASP A 114 -11.78 0.40 14.58
N PHE A 115 -11.10 0.89 15.62
CA PHE A 115 -10.16 2.01 15.49
C PHE A 115 -9.02 1.62 14.54
N TYR A 116 -8.39 0.46 14.77
CA TYR A 116 -7.25 -0.01 13.97
C TYR A 116 -7.65 -0.53 12.58
N ALA A 117 -8.89 -1.01 12.40
CA ALA A 117 -9.38 -1.54 11.12
C ALA A 117 -9.32 -0.49 9.99
N THR A 118 -9.48 0.79 10.34
CA THR A 118 -9.36 1.89 9.38
C THR A 118 -7.91 2.30 9.10
N LEU A 119 -6.94 1.86 9.89
CA LEU A 119 -5.53 2.24 9.78
C LEU A 119 -4.69 1.18 9.06
N HIS A 120 -5.15 -0.07 9.03
CA HIS A 120 -4.41 -1.16 8.40
C HIS A 120 -4.61 -1.23 6.87
N VAL A 121 -3.70 -1.92 6.19
CA VAL A 121 -3.82 -2.24 4.77
C VAL A 121 -4.82 -3.38 4.62
N THR A 122 -6.05 -3.03 4.25
CA THR A 122 -7.10 -4.01 3.98
C THR A 122 -6.77 -4.83 2.73
N LYS A 123 -7.29 -6.07 2.66
CA LYS A 123 -7.20 -6.88 1.43
C LYS A 123 -7.79 -6.14 0.23
N ARG A 124 -8.92 -5.45 0.43
CA ARG A 124 -9.61 -4.69 -0.63
C ARG A 124 -8.71 -3.57 -1.16
N LEU A 125 -8.07 -2.80 -0.30
CA LEU A 125 -7.15 -1.73 -0.70
C LEU A 125 -5.95 -2.27 -1.49
N ALA A 126 -5.30 -3.32 -1.00
CA ALA A 126 -4.14 -3.89 -1.69
C ALA A 126 -4.54 -4.43 -3.09
N VAL A 127 -5.65 -5.17 -3.17
CA VAL A 127 -6.15 -5.72 -4.44
C VAL A 127 -6.57 -4.61 -5.41
N SER A 128 -7.23 -3.55 -4.94
CA SER A 128 -7.63 -2.45 -5.82
C SER A 128 -6.42 -1.72 -6.41
N LEU A 129 -5.38 -1.46 -5.61
CA LEU A 129 -4.17 -0.79 -6.09
C LEU A 129 -3.41 -1.67 -7.09
N VAL A 130 -3.29 -2.97 -6.81
CA VAL A 130 -2.71 -3.94 -7.75
C VAL A 130 -3.51 -3.99 -9.05
N ALA A 131 -4.84 -4.06 -8.98
CA ALA A 131 -5.68 -4.11 -10.17
C ALA A 131 -5.53 -2.85 -11.04
N ILE A 132 -5.53 -1.67 -10.42
CA ILE A 132 -5.33 -0.40 -11.14
C ILE A 132 -3.96 -0.37 -11.82
N HIS A 133 -2.90 -0.74 -11.09
CA HIS A 133 -1.54 -0.74 -11.63
C HIS A 133 -1.36 -1.77 -12.76
N ALA A 134 -1.88 -2.98 -12.59
CA ALA A 134 -1.87 -4.03 -13.60
C ALA A 134 -2.64 -3.62 -14.86
N THR A 135 -3.79 -2.95 -14.70
CA THR A 135 -4.56 -2.42 -15.84
C THR A 135 -3.74 -1.42 -16.64
N GLY A 136 -3.06 -0.48 -15.98
CA GLY A 136 -2.19 0.48 -16.66
C GLY A 136 -1.02 -0.19 -17.40
N CYS A 137 -0.40 -1.20 -16.78
CA CYS A 137 0.66 -1.98 -17.42
C CYS A 137 0.14 -2.73 -18.66
N ALA A 138 -1.04 -3.35 -18.57
CA ALA A 138 -1.66 -4.05 -19.68
C ALA A 138 -1.99 -3.11 -20.85
N VAL A 139 -2.48 -1.91 -20.57
CA VAL A 139 -2.71 -0.87 -21.59
C VAL A 139 -1.42 -0.49 -22.29
N LEU A 140 -0.34 -0.26 -21.53
CA LEU A 140 0.97 0.05 -22.13
C LEU A 140 1.49 -1.09 -23.01
N ILE A 141 1.40 -2.33 -22.53
CA ILE A 141 1.81 -3.52 -23.32
C ILE A 141 0.98 -3.62 -24.60
N ALA A 142 -0.34 -3.48 -24.51
CA ALA A 142 -1.21 -3.50 -25.69
C ALA A 142 -0.83 -2.39 -26.69
N PHE A 143 -0.51 -1.20 -26.19
CA PHE A 143 -0.07 -0.08 -27.02
C PHE A 143 1.25 -0.39 -27.74
N LEU A 144 2.23 -0.98 -27.06
CA LEU A 144 3.52 -1.36 -27.68
C LEU A 144 3.34 -2.28 -28.90
N TYR A 145 2.35 -3.18 -28.88
CA TYR A 145 2.05 -4.10 -29.99
C TYR A 145 1.14 -3.50 -31.07
N GLN A 146 0.50 -2.35 -30.80
CA GLN A 146 -0.30 -1.63 -31.80
C GLN A 146 0.53 -0.64 -32.63
N ILE A 147 1.72 -0.27 -32.16
CA ILE A 147 2.65 0.59 -32.89
C ILE A 147 3.19 -0.19 -34.10
N LYS A 148 2.93 0.34 -35.31
CA LYS A 148 3.36 -0.19 -36.60
C LYS A 148 4.26 0.80 -37.31
#